data_AF-A0A835HJL3-F1
#
_entry.id   AF-A0A835HJL3-F1
#
_cell.length_a   1.000
_cell.length_b   1.000
_cell.length_c   1.000
_cell.angle_alpha   90.00
_cell.angle_beta   90.00
_cell.angle_gamma   90.00
#
_symmetry.space_group_name_H-M   'P 1'
#
loop_
_entity.id
_entity.type
_entity.pdbx_description
1 polymer ?
#
loop_
_entity_poly.entity_id
_entity_poly.type
_entity_poly.pdbx_seq_one_letter_code
_entity_poly.pdbx_strand_id
1 'polypeptide(L)'
;MRAVTSFRASAKDRNLVDDEVSYYGVVKRILELDYVVFKQIVFYCDWVHIEDKTNGCIVDPDTNLIFVNLGRFMRNTSEVDEPFILAFEAKQVFYCRDLSRDNWHVVLDAPKRLTQEIYRCLRIPTTL
;
A
#
# COMPACT_ATOMS: atom_id res chain seq x y z
N MET A 1 1.86 2.00 -0.38
CA MET A 1 3.13 1.84 -1.13
C MET A 1 2.93 2.37 -2.52
N ARG A 2 3.91 3.05 -3.12
CA ARG A 2 3.90 3.34 -4.57
C ARG A 2 5.05 2.53 -5.15
N ALA A 3 4.76 1.60 -6.02
CA ALA A 3 5.73 0.70 -6.63
C ALA A 3 5.70 0.92 -8.14
N VAL A 4 6.88 1.07 -8.75
CA VAL A 4 7.00 1.05 -10.20
C VAL A 4 7.25 -0.40 -10.61
N THR A 5 6.37 -0.94 -11.44
CA THR A 5 6.51 -2.28 -12.00
C THR A 5 6.74 -2.20 -13.49
N SER A 6 7.75 -2.90 -13.98
CA SER A 6 8.07 -2.97 -15.41
C SER A 6 7.54 -4.28 -15.96
N PHE A 7 6.63 -4.23 -16.94
CA PHE A 7 6.07 -5.42 -17.57
C PHE A 7 6.16 -5.39 -19.09
N ARG A 8 5.93 -6.55 -19.71
CA ARG A 8 5.83 -6.74 -21.17
C ARG A 8 4.40 -7.12 -21.52
N ALA A 9 3.84 -6.53 -22.56
CA ALA A 9 2.47 -6.84 -22.98
C ALA A 9 2.31 -8.29 -23.46
N SER A 10 3.40 -8.94 -23.91
CA SER A 10 3.44 -10.36 -24.22
C SER A 10 4.85 -10.92 -24.12
N ALA A 11 4.99 -12.25 -24.08
CA ALA A 11 6.29 -12.94 -24.06
C ALA A 11 7.18 -12.64 -25.29
N LYS A 12 6.58 -12.20 -26.41
CA LYS A 12 7.31 -11.81 -27.63
C LYS A 12 7.69 -10.34 -27.66
N ASP A 13 7.07 -9.52 -26.81
CA ASP A 13 7.36 -8.09 -26.76
C ASP A 13 8.71 -7.85 -26.09
N ARG A 14 9.53 -6.99 -26.68
CA ARG A 14 10.82 -6.57 -26.13
C ARG A 14 10.77 -5.24 -25.41
N ASN A 15 9.67 -4.51 -25.56
CA ASN A 15 9.47 -3.23 -24.91
C ASN A 15 9.00 -3.47 -23.47
N LEU A 16 9.74 -2.90 -22.52
CA LEU A 16 9.32 -2.82 -21.13
C LEU A 16 8.48 -1.56 -20.98
N VAL A 17 7.32 -1.71 -20.36
CA VAL A 17 6.45 -0.60 -19.98
C VAL A 17 6.49 -0.51 -18.47
N ASP A 18 6.83 0.67 -17.97
CA ASP A 18 6.77 0.99 -16.55
C ASP A 18 5.35 1.45 -16.19
N ASP A 19 4.78 0.88 -15.14
CA ASP A 19 3.50 1.29 -14.59
C ASP A 19 3.63 1.52 -13.09
N GLU A 20 3.01 2.59 -12.61
CA GLU A 20 3.08 2.98 -11.20
C GLU A 20 1.86 2.41 -10.47
N VAL A 21 2.07 1.34 -9.72
CA VAL A 21 1.03 0.67 -8.96
C VAL A 21 1.07 1.13 -7.50
N SER A 22 -0.05 1.68 -7.03
CA SER A 22 -0.21 2.06 -5.62
C SER A 22 -0.91 0.95 -4.84
N TYR A 23 -0.25 0.46 -3.78
CA TYR A 23 -0.82 -0.50 -2.84
C TYR A 23 -1.38 0.17 -1.59
N TYR A 24 -2.58 -0.27 -1.21
CA TYR A 24 -3.34 0.20 -0.05
C TYR A 24 -3.62 -0.96 0.88
N GLY A 25 -3.45 -0.75 2.18
CA GLY A 25 -3.62 -1.80 3.15
C GLY A 25 -3.69 -1.26 4.58
N VAL A 26 -4.02 -2.16 5.48
CA VAL A 26 -4.14 -1.86 6.92
C VAL A 26 -2.99 -2.53 7.65
N VAL A 27 -2.17 -1.74 8.33
CA VAL A 27 -1.11 -2.26 9.20
C VAL A 27 -1.75 -3.07 10.32
N LYS A 28 -1.35 -4.33 10.44
CA LYS A 28 -1.77 -5.25 11.50
C LYS A 28 -0.72 -5.40 12.58
N ARG A 29 0.56 -5.38 12.20
CA ARG A 29 1.68 -5.48 13.14
C ARG A 29 2.83 -4.59 12.70
N ILE A 30 3.52 -4.04 13.69
CA ILE A 30 4.78 -3.33 13.52
C ILE A 30 5.85 -4.24 14.12
N LEU A 31 6.82 -4.66 13.31
CA LEU A 31 7.87 -5.59 13.71
C LEU A 31 9.23 -4.88 13.59
N GLU A 32 10.07 -5.02 14.61
CA GLU A 32 11.48 -4.64 14.55
C GLU A 32 12.30 -5.91 14.27
N LEU A 33 12.99 -5.92 13.14
CA LEU A 33 13.95 -6.97 12.77
C LEU A 33 15.33 -6.53 13.26
N ASP A 34 15.91 -7.32 14.18
CA ASP A 34 17.23 -7.07 14.75
C ASP A 34 18.26 -7.98 14.07
N TYR A 35 18.99 -7.43 13.10
CA TYR A 35 20.04 -8.14 12.36
C TYR A 35 21.41 -8.09 13.05
N VAL A 36 21.46 -7.73 14.35
CA VAL A 36 22.67 -7.51 15.15
C VAL A 36 23.49 -6.29 14.72
N VAL A 37 23.74 -6.13 13.41
CA VAL A 37 24.49 -5.01 12.82
C VAL A 37 23.61 -3.77 12.65
N PHE A 38 22.33 -3.98 12.36
CA PHE A 38 21.34 -2.92 12.21
C PHE A 38 19.94 -3.42 12.57
N LYS A 39 19.03 -2.47 12.79
CA LYS A 39 17.62 -2.75 13.06
C LYS A 39 16.78 -2.18 11.92
N GLN A 40 15.76 -2.92 11.50
CA GLN A 40 14.83 -2.49 10.47
C GLN A 40 13.39 -2.66 10.94
N ILE A 41 12.56 -1.65 10.72
CA ILE A 41 11.14 -1.73 11.01
C ILE A 41 10.40 -2.14 9.75
N VAL A 42 9.56 -3.17 9.87
CA VAL A 42 8.67 -3.64 8.82
C VAL A 42 7.23 -3.64 9.33
N PHE A 43 6.30 -3.32 8.43
CA PHE A 43 4.87 -3.45 8.69
C PHE A 43 4.36 -4.74 8.07
N TYR A 44 3.60 -5.51 8.86
CA TYR A 44 2.77 -6.58 8.36
C TYR A 44 1.39 -6.01 8.07
N CYS A 45 0.94 -6.10 6.83
CA CYS A 45 -0.26 -5.44 6.33
C CYS A 45 -1.25 -6.44 5.75
N ASP A 46 -2.54 -6.16 5.95
CA ASP A 46 -3.58 -6.71 5.08
C ASP A 46 -3.69 -5.78 3.86
N TRP A 47 -3.26 -6.26 2.70
CA TRP A 47 -3.34 -5.51 1.45
C TRP A 47 -4.68 -5.69 0.77
N VAL A 48 -5.22 -4.61 0.20
CA VAL A 48 -6.40 -4.68 -0.67
C VAL A 48 -6.00 -5.43 -1.96
N HIS A 49 -6.87 -6.29 -2.46
CA HIS A 49 -6.63 -7.00 -3.71
C HIS A 49 -6.81 -6.08 -4.93
N ILE A 50 -5.78 -5.29 -5.27
CA ILE A 50 -5.84 -4.20 -6.27
C ILE A 50 -5.95 -4.71 -7.71
N GLU A 51 -5.52 -5.94 -7.99
CA GLU A 51 -5.72 -6.57 -9.30
C GLU A 51 -7.20 -6.85 -9.59
N ASP A 52 -8.04 -6.97 -8.55
CA ASP A 52 -9.49 -6.95 -8.72
C ASP A 52 -9.96 -5.49 -8.83
N LYS A 53 -9.80 -4.95 -10.05
CA LYS A 53 -10.24 -3.60 -10.44
C LYS A 53 -11.75 -3.39 -10.34
N THR A 54 -12.53 -4.44 -10.07
CA THR A 54 -13.99 -4.36 -9.93
C THR A 54 -14.46 -4.37 -8.49
N ASN A 55 -13.78 -5.09 -7.59
CA ASN A 55 -14.22 -5.23 -6.20
C ASN A 55 -13.19 -4.81 -5.15
N GLY A 56 -11.95 -4.54 -5.55
CA GLY A 56 -10.84 -4.19 -4.65
C GLY A 56 -10.52 -2.70 -4.66
N CYS A 57 -10.20 -2.12 -5.82
CA CYS A 57 -9.80 -0.72 -5.97
C CYS A 57 -10.43 -0.10 -7.22
N ILE A 58 -11.00 1.10 -7.08
CA ILE A 58 -11.63 1.86 -8.17
C ILE A 58 -11.14 3.30 -8.10
N VAL A 59 -10.84 3.89 -9.26
CA VAL A 59 -10.59 5.32 -9.39
C VAL A 59 -11.84 5.94 -10.02
N ASP A 60 -12.41 6.94 -9.34
CA ASP A 60 -13.55 7.69 -9.86
C ASP A 60 -13.10 8.59 -11.04
N PRO A 61 -13.71 8.46 -12.23
CA PRO A 61 -13.23 9.15 -13.43
C PRO A 61 -13.45 10.67 -13.40
N ASP A 62 -14.42 11.15 -12.64
CA ASP A 62 -14.79 12.58 -12.61
C ASP A 62 -13.99 13.35 -11.56
N THR A 63 -13.75 12.73 -10.41
CA THR A 63 -13.09 13.36 -9.25
C THR A 63 -11.65 12.90 -9.04
N ASN A 64 -11.21 11.82 -9.71
CA ASN A 64 -9.94 11.13 -9.47
C ASN A 64 -9.77 10.62 -8.03
N LEU A 65 -10.87 10.50 -7.28
CA LEU A 65 -10.83 9.90 -5.95
C LEU A 65 -10.58 8.40 -6.04
N ILE A 66 -9.77 7.90 -5.11
CA ILE A 66 -9.42 6.49 -5.03
C ILE A 66 -10.32 5.85 -3.98
N PHE A 67 -11.05 4.81 -4.38
CA PHE A 67 -11.91 4.01 -3.53
C PHE A 67 -11.32 2.62 -3.36
N VAL A 68 -11.23 2.15 -2.12
CA VAL A 68 -10.75 0.81 -1.79
C VAL A 68 -11.78 0.05 -0.97
N ASN A 69 -11.87 -1.26 -1.20
CA ASN A 69 -12.73 -2.15 -0.44
C ASN A 69 -11.94 -2.85 0.66
N LEU A 70 -12.07 -2.38 1.89
CA LEU A 70 -11.40 -2.96 3.06
C LEU A 70 -12.08 -4.27 3.57
N GLY A 71 -13.10 -4.77 2.86
CA GLY A 71 -13.65 -6.12 3.06
C GLY A 71 -13.04 -7.15 2.11
N ARG A 72 -12.15 -6.73 1.21
CA ARG A 72 -11.54 -7.57 0.15
C ARG A 72 -10.01 -7.51 0.22
N PHE A 73 -9.47 -8.02 1.32
CA PHE A 73 -8.03 -8.19 1.46
C PHE A 73 -7.51 -9.40 0.68
N MET A 74 -6.24 -9.33 0.28
CA MET A 74 -5.45 -10.47 -0.13
C MET A 74 -5.45 -11.54 0.97
N ARG A 75 -5.39 -12.81 0.56
CA ARG A 75 -5.44 -13.93 1.52
C ARG A 75 -4.10 -14.18 2.20
N ASN A 76 -3.02 -13.56 1.71
CA ASN A 76 -1.64 -13.75 2.19
C ASN A 76 -1.25 -15.24 2.19
N THR A 77 -1.65 -15.95 1.12
CA THR A 77 -1.47 -17.41 0.97
C THR A 77 -0.41 -17.78 -0.07
N SER A 78 0.04 -16.83 -0.88
CA SER A 78 1.10 -17.00 -1.87
C SER A 78 2.29 -16.10 -1.52
N GLU A 79 3.49 -16.50 -1.91
CA GLU A 79 4.70 -15.66 -1.81
C GLU A 79 4.51 -14.34 -2.57
N VAL A 80 3.71 -14.36 -3.64
CA VAL A 80 3.41 -13.18 -4.48
C VAL A 80 2.57 -12.13 -3.72
N ASP A 81 1.86 -12.52 -2.66
CA ASP A 81 1.01 -11.59 -1.90
C ASP A 81 1.83 -10.62 -1.03
N GLU A 82 3.12 -10.91 -0.78
CA GLU A 82 4.11 -10.12 -0.03
C GLU A 82 3.49 -9.21 1.07
N PRO A 83 3.15 -9.76 2.25
CA PRO A 83 2.40 -9.03 3.26
C PRO A 83 3.25 -8.04 4.07
N PHE A 84 4.55 -7.98 3.81
CA PHE A 84 5.47 -7.09 4.51
C PHE A 84 5.88 -5.89 3.64
N ILE A 85 6.13 -4.76 4.30
CA ILE A 85 6.70 -3.56 3.69
C ILE A 85 7.69 -2.92 4.65
N LEU A 86 8.79 -2.37 4.12
CA LEU A 86 9.71 -1.56 4.92
C LEU A 86 8.98 -0.29 5.36
N ALA A 87 9.09 0.05 6.64
CA ALA A 87 8.33 1.16 7.20
C ALA A 87 8.64 2.52 6.52
N PHE A 88 9.85 2.69 5.99
CA PHE A 88 10.23 3.91 5.27
C PHE A 88 9.64 3.99 3.85
N GLU A 89 9.25 2.86 3.25
CA GLU A 89 8.63 2.78 1.91
C GLU A 89 7.10 2.95 1.97
N ALA A 90 6.53 2.83 3.18
CA ALA A 90 5.13 3.10 3.41
C ALA A 90 4.84 4.60 3.27
N LYS A 91 3.58 4.94 2.95
CA LYS A 91 3.04 6.29 3.07
C LYS A 91 1.75 6.16 3.89
N GLN A 92 1.61 6.96 4.94
CA GLN A 92 0.38 6.99 5.71
C GLN A 92 -0.76 7.63 4.89
N VAL A 93 -1.93 7.00 4.96
CA VAL A 93 -3.18 7.48 4.39
C VAL A 93 -4.30 7.29 5.41
N PHE A 94 -5.43 7.95 5.18
CA PHE A 94 -6.67 7.75 5.92
C PHE A 94 -7.73 7.12 5.01
N TYR A 95 -8.64 6.38 5.64
CA TYR A 95 -9.77 5.77 4.96
C TYR A 95 -11.06 6.40 5.48
N CYS A 96 -11.76 7.13 4.62
CA CYS A 96 -13.08 7.68 4.91
C CYS A 96 -14.15 6.73 4.40
N ARG A 97 -15.03 6.23 5.28
CA ARG A 97 -16.07 5.26 4.89
C ARG A 97 -17.04 5.88 3.89
N ASP A 98 -17.30 5.17 2.80
CA ASP A 98 -18.41 5.46 1.90
C ASP A 98 -19.71 4.93 2.53
N LEU A 99 -20.66 5.83 2.76
CA LEU A 99 -21.95 5.47 3.37
C LEU A 99 -22.90 4.77 2.41
N SER A 100 -22.65 4.87 1.10
CA SER A 100 -23.50 4.28 0.06
C SER A 100 -23.13 2.83 -0.28
N ARG A 101 -21.89 2.41 0.04
CA ARG A 101 -21.32 1.12 -0.36
C ARG A 101 -20.60 0.47 0.82
N ASP A 102 -21.08 -0.68 1.25
CA ASP A 102 -20.50 -1.35 2.41
C ASP A 102 -19.05 -1.78 2.17
N ASN A 103 -18.20 -1.60 3.19
CA ASN A 103 -16.75 -1.84 3.18
C ASN A 103 -15.91 -0.98 2.21
N TRP A 104 -16.53 -0.08 1.44
CA TRP A 104 -15.81 0.85 0.57
C TRP A 104 -15.39 2.10 1.32
N HIS A 105 -14.19 2.59 1.01
CA HIS A 105 -13.58 3.74 1.65
C HIS A 105 -12.85 4.60 0.63
N VAL A 106 -12.97 5.91 0.75
CA VAL A 106 -12.14 6.88 0.03
C VAL A 106 -10.77 6.96 0.69
N VAL A 107 -9.72 6.91 -0.10
CA VAL A 107 -8.34 7.12 0.35
C VAL A 107 -8.05 8.62 0.42
N LEU A 108 -7.60 9.08 1.59
CA LEU A 108 -7.20 10.45 1.82
C LEU A 108 -5.72 10.51 2.19
N ASP A 109 -4.99 11.43 1.58
CA ASP A 109 -3.59 11.65 1.89
C ASP A 109 -3.43 12.22 3.31
N ALA A 110 -2.53 11.62 4.09
CA ALA A 110 -2.20 12.14 5.41
C ALA A 110 -1.40 13.46 5.31
N PRO A 111 -1.66 14.45 6.19
CA PRO A 111 -0.84 15.64 6.27
C PRO A 111 0.62 15.27 6.60
N LYS A 112 1.58 15.87 5.88
CA LYS A 112 3.02 15.57 6.04
C LYS A 112 3.50 15.61 7.49
N ARG A 113 3.01 16.58 8.29
CA ARG A 113 3.37 16.74 9.70
C ARG A 113 3.00 15.50 10.53
N LEU A 114 1.81 14.94 10.29
CA LEU A 114 1.35 13.78 11.04
C LEU A 114 2.16 12.53 10.70
N THR A 115 2.45 12.33 9.41
CA THR A 115 3.32 11.23 8.97
C THR A 115 4.70 11.33 9.63
N GLN A 116 5.28 12.53 9.71
CA GLN A 116 6.57 12.76 10.37
C GLN A 116 6.53 12.48 11.88
N GLU A 117 5.44 12.83 12.57
CA GLU A 117 5.27 12.51 13.99
C GLU A 117 5.27 11.00 14.24
N ILE A 118 4.56 10.23 13.41
CA ILE A 118 4.56 8.76 13.51
C ILE A 118 5.96 8.19 13.23
N TYR A 119 6.64 8.69 12.20
CA TYR A 119 7.98 8.21 11.83
C TYR A 119 8.97 8.49 12.96
N ARG A 120 8.85 9.65 13.60
CA ARG A 120 9.64 10.00 14.78
C ARG A 120 9.35 9.09 15.96
N CYS A 121 8.07 8.81 16.26
CA CYS A 121 7.68 7.90 17.34
C CYS A 121 8.22 6.48 17.12
N LEU A 122 8.20 6.01 15.87
CA LEU A 122 8.70 4.71 15.47
C LEU A 122 10.22 4.70 15.22
N ARG A 123 10.91 5.86 15.29
CA ARG A 123 12.34 5.98 14.97
C ARG A 123 12.68 5.48 13.56
N ILE A 124 11.76 5.64 12.62
CA ILE A 124 11.98 5.34 11.20
C ILE A 124 12.83 6.46 10.60
N PRO A 125 13.95 6.15 9.92
CA PRO A 125 14.73 7.16 9.20
C PRO A 125 13.88 7.88 8.16
N THR A 126 13.85 9.20 8.18
CA THR A 126 13.04 10.02 7.26
C THR A 126 13.73 10.33 5.92
N THR A 127 15.00 9.95 5.76
CA THR A 127 15.82 10.15 4.56
C THR A 127 16.97 9.14 4.54
N LEU A 128 17.33 8.61 3.36
CA LEU A 128 18.68 8.14 3.05
C LEU A 128 19.52 9.33 2.57
#